data_AF-A0A7H4PRF3-F1
#
_entry.id   AF-A0A7H4PRF3-F1
#
_cell.length_a   1.000
_cell.length_b   1.000
_cell.length_c   1.000
_cell.angle_alpha   90.00
_cell.angle_beta   90.00
_cell.angle_gamma   90.00
#
_symmetry.space_group_name_H-M   'P 1'
#
loop_
_entity.id
_entity.type
_entity.pdbx_description
1 polymer ?
#
loop_
_entity_poly.entity_id
_entity_poly.type
_entity_poly.pdbx_seq_one_letter_code
_entity_poly.pdbx_strand_id
1 'polypeptide(L)'
;MSPGGLPIMSITTYWISNSKTMLDFSNACLIRNAEQEKAWRDTCLQLSQEQFQPWIHTFRPIAGLEPHRQAATQWLKEKTGLDVETNPYSSPTVAQKLSIWRCHRWRGRMILCCAKGLPIMALSVCRRCWDLKLKGLEIDEHGIIPDHFEELCDDQKVTALVCTPNLNNPTGAIMPEHRRRQIAEIAARYNVYIIEDDVYGALLSQQQRPRPIATWAPDLTFYCTSFTKTVLTGLRIGYLVMPPKLALRHRKYIARNQLDGLADTGGNRIALGNGWHGKPSY
;
A
#
# COMPACT_ATOMS: atom_id res chain seq x y z
N MET A 1 -42.93 -23.56 -14.40
CA MET A 1 -41.76 -23.23 -15.26
C MET A 1 -41.01 -22.07 -14.63
N SER A 2 -39.82 -22.31 -14.09
CA SER A 2 -38.84 -21.29 -13.68
C SER A 2 -37.46 -21.95 -13.76
N PRO A 3 -36.34 -21.21 -13.80
CA PRO A 3 -36.08 -19.89 -14.40
C PRO A 3 -34.77 -19.91 -15.23
N GLY A 4 -34.64 -19.05 -16.25
CA GLY A 4 -33.44 -18.98 -17.11
C GLY A 4 -32.63 -17.71 -16.92
N GLY A 5 -32.28 -17.35 -15.68
CA GLY A 5 -31.33 -16.27 -15.41
C GLY A 5 -29.92 -16.77 -15.75
N LEU A 6 -29.27 -16.14 -16.74
CA LEU A 6 -27.87 -16.41 -17.03
C LEU A 6 -27.03 -16.18 -15.76
N PRO A 7 -26.18 -17.13 -15.34
CA PRO A 7 -25.29 -16.88 -14.22
C PRO A 7 -24.33 -15.75 -14.61
N ILE A 8 -24.20 -14.77 -13.73
CA ILE A 8 -23.16 -13.74 -13.81
C ILE A 8 -21.83 -14.50 -13.76
N MET A 9 -21.23 -14.76 -14.92
CA MET A 9 -19.88 -15.29 -14.99
C MET A 9 -18.95 -14.27 -14.36
N SER A 10 -18.33 -14.67 -13.25
CA SER A 10 -17.22 -13.97 -12.62
C SER A 10 -16.15 -13.64 -13.66
N ILE A 11 -16.04 -12.36 -14.03
CA ILE A 11 -14.91 -11.81 -14.80
C ILE A 11 -13.60 -11.80 -13.96
N THR A 12 -13.62 -12.32 -12.74
CA THR A 12 -12.45 -12.37 -11.84
C THR A 12 -11.58 -13.60 -12.08
N THR A 13 -11.04 -13.72 -13.29
CA THR A 13 -10.11 -14.80 -13.57
C THR A 13 -9.05 -14.37 -14.56
N TYR A 14 -8.03 -13.66 -14.08
CA TYR A 14 -6.87 -13.42 -14.94
C TYR A 14 -5.97 -14.66 -15.12
N TRP A 15 -6.15 -15.75 -14.35
CA TRP A 15 -5.30 -16.96 -14.48
C TRP A 15 -5.90 -18.32 -14.04
N ILE A 16 -7.15 -18.42 -13.59
CA ILE A 16 -7.74 -19.72 -13.28
C ILE A 16 -8.21 -20.34 -14.61
N SER A 17 -7.53 -21.37 -15.08
CA SER A 17 -8.04 -22.17 -16.19
C SER A 17 -9.48 -22.59 -15.85
N ASN A 18 -10.42 -22.49 -16.79
CA ASN A 18 -11.79 -22.96 -16.59
C ASN A 18 -11.90 -24.49 -16.44
N SER A 19 -10.77 -25.20 -16.32
CA SER A 19 -10.73 -26.64 -16.04
C SER A 19 -10.97 -26.87 -14.55
N LYS A 20 -12.03 -27.60 -14.22
CA LYS A 20 -12.40 -27.95 -12.82
C LYS A 20 -11.39 -28.88 -12.11
N THR A 21 -10.25 -29.18 -12.75
CA THR A 21 -9.25 -30.16 -12.28
C THR A 21 -7.94 -29.52 -11.84
N MET A 22 -7.73 -28.22 -12.06
CA MET A 22 -6.51 -27.51 -11.68
C MET A 22 -6.75 -26.68 -10.41
N LEU A 23 -5.98 -26.98 -9.35
CA LEU A 23 -5.90 -26.15 -8.15
C LEU A 23 -4.68 -25.22 -8.27
N ASP A 24 -4.92 -23.91 -8.32
CA ASP A 24 -3.86 -22.88 -8.43
C ASP A 24 -3.57 -22.25 -7.06
N PHE A 25 -2.37 -22.51 -6.52
CA PHE A 25 -1.87 -21.90 -5.28
C PHE A 25 -0.87 -20.75 -5.52
N SER A 26 -0.64 -20.35 -6.78
CA SER A 26 0.35 -19.33 -7.14
C SER A 26 -0.10 -17.90 -6.85
N ASN A 27 -1.42 -17.68 -6.71
CA ASN A 27 -2.01 -16.37 -6.52
C ASN A 27 -2.59 -16.19 -5.11
N ALA A 28 -2.05 -15.19 -4.39
CA ALA A 28 -2.69 -14.66 -3.20
C ALA A 28 -3.88 -13.78 -3.59
N CYS A 29 -5.08 -14.37 -3.63
CA CYS A 29 -6.35 -13.67 -3.82
C CYS A 29 -7.15 -13.58 -2.52
N LEU A 30 -7.92 -12.51 -2.37
CA LEU A 30 -8.87 -12.41 -1.25
C LEU A 30 -10.01 -13.40 -1.49
N ILE A 31 -10.27 -14.27 -0.52
CA ILE A 31 -11.48 -15.11 -0.53
C ILE A 31 -12.69 -14.20 -0.38
N ARG A 32 -13.61 -14.26 -1.36
CA ARG A 32 -14.89 -13.55 -1.30
C ARG A 32 -15.95 -14.46 -0.73
N ASN A 33 -16.64 -14.01 0.31
CA ASN A 33 -17.75 -14.74 0.92
C ASN A 33 -19.05 -13.92 0.91
N ALA A 34 -20.17 -14.59 1.21
CA ALA A 34 -21.49 -13.97 1.19
C ALA A 34 -21.63 -12.82 2.20
N GLU A 35 -20.90 -12.88 3.33
CA GLU A 35 -20.91 -11.84 4.35
C GLU A 35 -20.27 -10.54 3.87
N GLN A 36 -19.13 -10.62 3.18
CA GLN A 36 -18.46 -9.47 2.57
C GLN A 36 -19.35 -8.83 1.49
N GLU A 37 -19.98 -9.65 0.64
CA GLU A 37 -20.90 -9.16 -0.39
C GLU A 37 -22.13 -8.48 0.23
N LYS A 38 -22.66 -9.03 1.34
CA LYS A 38 -23.75 -8.40 2.09
C LYS A 38 -23.30 -7.06 2.69
N ALA A 39 -22.17 -7.03 3.38
CA ALA A 39 -21.63 -5.81 3.99
C ALA A 39 -21.39 -4.71 2.95
N TRP A 40 -20.90 -5.06 1.76
CA TRP A 40 -20.75 -4.11 0.66
C TRP A 40 -22.10 -3.56 0.17
N ARG A 41 -23.12 -4.41 -0.02
CA ARG A 41 -24.46 -3.95 -0.41
C ARG A 41 -25.09 -3.04 0.65
N ASP A 42 -24.98 -3.40 1.91
CA ASP A 42 -25.49 -2.62 3.04
C ASP A 42 -24.80 -1.24 3.08
N THR A 43 -23.48 -1.20 2.85
CA THR A 43 -22.70 0.05 2.75
C THR A 43 -23.19 0.91 1.58
N CYS A 44 -23.40 0.32 0.39
CA CYS A 44 -23.92 1.05 -0.77
C CYS A 44 -25.31 1.64 -0.50
N LEU A 45 -26.19 0.88 0.18
CA LEU A 45 -27.52 1.36 0.55
C LEU A 45 -27.40 2.53 1.53
N GLN A 46 -26.56 2.43 2.56
CA GLN A 46 -26.32 3.53 3.49
C GLN A 46 -25.81 4.79 2.77
N LEU A 47 -24.78 4.64 1.92
CA LEU A 47 -24.23 5.77 1.16
C LEU A 47 -25.26 6.40 0.22
N SER A 48 -26.21 5.63 -0.31
CA SER A 48 -27.28 6.17 -1.17
C SER A 48 -28.27 7.08 -0.43
N GLN A 49 -28.37 6.95 0.90
CA GLN A 49 -29.26 7.74 1.75
C GLN A 49 -28.59 9.00 2.29
N GLU A 50 -27.27 9.14 2.14
CA GLU A 50 -26.53 10.33 2.58
C GLU A 50 -26.95 11.54 1.74
N GLN A 51 -27.52 12.56 2.39
CA GLN A 51 -27.96 13.79 1.73
C GLN A 51 -26.79 14.59 1.15
N PHE A 52 -25.64 14.57 1.83
CA PHE A 52 -24.43 15.25 1.37
C PHE A 52 -23.37 14.22 0.97
N GLN A 53 -23.09 14.15 -0.33
CA GLN A 53 -22.14 13.20 -0.91
C GLN A 53 -20.92 13.95 -1.44
N PRO A 54 -19.93 14.30 -0.60
CA PRO A 54 -18.78 15.11 -1.03
C PRO A 54 -17.99 14.42 -2.15
N TRP A 55 -17.99 13.09 -2.22
CA TRP A 55 -17.23 12.32 -3.21
C TRP A 55 -17.72 12.44 -4.66
N ILE A 56 -18.96 12.92 -4.90
CA ILE A 56 -19.47 13.17 -6.26
C ILE A 56 -19.35 14.65 -6.68
N HIS A 57 -19.28 15.58 -5.72
CA HIS A 57 -19.31 17.02 -5.98
C HIS A 57 -17.94 17.70 -5.86
N THR A 58 -16.98 17.08 -5.18
CA THR A 58 -15.66 17.70 -4.94
C THR A 58 -14.62 17.24 -5.96
N PHE A 59 -13.82 18.18 -6.45
CA PHE A 59 -12.50 17.83 -6.97
C PHE A 59 -11.73 17.16 -5.85
N ARG A 60 -11.30 15.91 -6.06
CA ARG A 60 -10.64 15.14 -5.01
C ARG A 60 -9.39 15.89 -4.55
N PRO A 61 -9.30 16.30 -3.27
CA PRO A 61 -8.11 16.95 -2.76
C PRO A 61 -6.91 16.05 -2.96
N ILE A 62 -5.76 16.64 -3.26
CA ILE A 62 -4.51 15.91 -3.51
C ILE A 62 -4.21 14.88 -2.42
N ALA A 63 -4.47 15.24 -1.16
CA ALA A 63 -4.23 14.41 0.03
C ALA A 63 -5.30 13.34 0.30
N GLY A 64 -6.43 13.38 -0.41
CA GLY A 64 -7.65 12.65 -0.09
C GLY A 64 -8.68 13.52 0.63
N LEU A 65 -9.93 13.02 0.68
CA LEU A 65 -11.02 13.67 1.39
C LEU A 65 -10.75 13.67 2.90
N GLU A 66 -10.95 14.81 3.55
CA GLU A 66 -10.65 14.98 4.98
C GLU A 66 -11.36 13.97 5.88
N PRO A 67 -12.67 13.67 5.71
CA PRO A 67 -13.34 12.65 6.51
C PRO A 67 -12.71 11.26 6.37
N HIS A 68 -12.24 10.89 5.17
CA HIS A 68 -11.60 9.59 4.94
C HIS A 68 -10.24 9.50 5.61
N ARG A 69 -9.52 10.62 5.71
CA ARG A 69 -8.20 10.66 6.35
C ARG A 69 -8.33 10.68 7.88
N GLN A 70 -9.35 11.34 8.43
CA GLN A 70 -9.69 11.27 9.85
C GLN A 70 -10.07 9.85 10.27
N ALA A 71 -10.96 9.20 9.51
CA ALA A 71 -11.31 7.80 9.72
C ALA A 71 -10.06 6.88 9.66
N ALA A 72 -9.15 7.16 8.72
CA ALA A 72 -7.88 6.44 8.63
C ALA A 72 -6.99 6.64 9.86
N THR A 73 -6.90 7.86 10.38
CA THR A 73 -6.11 8.17 11.58
C THR A 73 -6.62 7.37 12.78
N GLN A 74 -7.93 7.38 13.00
CA GLN A 74 -8.55 6.59 14.06
C GLN A 74 -8.32 5.09 13.85
N TRP A 75 -8.58 4.58 12.65
CA TRP A 75 -8.38 3.17 12.33
C TRP A 75 -6.92 2.73 12.52
N LEU A 76 -5.94 3.54 12.12
CA LEU A 76 -4.52 3.26 12.32
C LEU A 76 -4.14 3.23 13.79
N LYS A 77 -4.64 4.18 14.58
CA LYS A 77 -4.42 4.22 16.03
C LYS A 77 -5.00 2.98 16.71
N GLU A 78 -6.23 2.62 16.37
CA GLU A 78 -6.90 1.43 16.92
C GLU A 78 -6.21 0.12 16.50
N LYS A 79 -5.87 -0.03 15.21
CA LYS A 79 -5.32 -1.30 14.69
C LYS A 79 -3.84 -1.48 14.93
N THR A 80 -3.08 -0.40 15.03
CA THR A 80 -1.61 -0.48 15.04
C THR A 80 -0.97 0.18 16.25
N GLY A 81 -1.72 0.99 17.00
CA GLY A 81 -1.18 1.82 18.07
C GLY A 81 -0.32 2.98 17.57
N LEU A 82 -0.22 3.20 16.26
CA LEU A 82 0.53 4.31 15.68
C LEU A 82 -0.25 5.61 15.91
N ASP A 83 0.34 6.52 16.69
CA ASP A 83 -0.21 7.86 16.85
C ASP A 83 0.27 8.74 15.70
N VAL A 84 -0.67 9.10 14.83
CA VAL A 84 -0.35 9.79 13.58
C VAL A 84 -0.57 11.29 13.79
N GLU A 85 0.50 12.01 14.12
CA GLU A 85 0.44 13.47 14.28
C GLU A 85 0.01 14.19 13.00
N THR A 86 0.37 13.64 11.83
CA THR A 86 0.04 14.22 10.53
C THR A 86 -0.96 13.36 9.78
N ASN A 87 -2.17 13.88 9.59
CA ASN A 87 -3.27 13.18 8.92
C ASN A 87 -2.77 12.47 7.63
N PRO A 88 -2.95 11.14 7.49
CA PRO A 88 -2.29 10.34 6.46
C PRO A 88 -2.68 10.76 5.06
N TYR A 89 -1.81 10.46 4.10
CA TYR A 89 -2.03 10.70 2.69
C TYR A 89 -2.78 9.52 2.06
N SER A 90 -3.94 9.77 1.46
CA SER A 90 -4.76 8.73 0.83
C SER A 90 -4.36 8.52 -0.64
N SER A 91 -3.84 7.35 -0.98
CA SER A 91 -3.44 6.99 -2.35
C SER A 91 -3.26 5.48 -2.48
N PRO A 92 -3.43 4.87 -3.68
CA PRO A 92 -3.10 3.47 -3.90
C PRO A 92 -1.64 3.17 -3.53
N THR A 93 -1.38 2.02 -2.90
CA THR A 93 -0.06 1.68 -2.33
C THR A 93 1.11 1.68 -3.32
N VAL A 94 0.86 1.30 -4.58
CA VAL A 94 1.88 1.39 -5.64
C VAL A 94 2.25 2.85 -5.92
N ALA A 95 1.27 3.74 -5.97
CA ALA A 95 1.50 5.17 -6.18
C ALA A 95 2.22 5.82 -4.99
N GLN A 96 1.95 5.37 -3.75
CA GLN A 96 2.67 5.82 -2.55
C GLN A 96 4.17 5.53 -2.63
N LYS A 97 4.56 4.29 -2.92
CA LYS A 97 5.99 3.91 -3.00
C LYS A 97 6.69 4.66 -4.13
N LEU A 98 6.02 4.80 -5.27
CA LEU A 98 6.51 5.55 -6.43
C LEU A 98 6.74 7.02 -6.08
N SER A 99 5.79 7.65 -5.37
CA SER A 99 5.88 9.06 -5.01
C SER A 99 6.93 9.34 -3.95
N ILE A 100 7.11 8.43 -2.97
CA ILE A 100 8.18 8.55 -1.96
C ILE A 100 9.51 8.63 -2.69
N TRP A 101 9.72 7.70 -3.62
CA TRP A 101 10.95 7.64 -4.38
C TRP A 101 11.17 8.90 -5.25
N ARG A 102 10.17 9.30 -6.05
CA ARG A 102 10.28 10.45 -6.96
C ARG A 102 10.40 11.79 -6.23
N CYS A 103 9.72 11.95 -5.09
CA CYS A 103 9.72 13.20 -4.33
C CYS A 103 11.06 13.44 -3.64
N HIS A 104 11.56 12.41 -2.95
CA HIS A 104 12.68 12.59 -2.04
C HIS A 104 14.02 12.63 -2.76
N ARG A 105 14.07 12.29 -4.07
CA ARG A 105 15.22 12.42 -5.00
C ARG A 105 16.52 12.29 -4.23
N TRP A 106 16.66 11.09 -3.71
CA TRP A 106 17.76 10.69 -2.91
C TRP A 106 19.03 10.76 -3.78
N ARG A 107 19.89 11.76 -3.56
CA ARG A 107 20.96 12.13 -4.50
C ARG A 107 22.10 11.09 -4.49
N GLY A 108 22.55 10.62 -5.65
CA GLY A 108 23.71 9.72 -5.84
C GLY A 108 23.33 8.25 -6.15
N ARG A 109 24.34 7.38 -6.39
CA ARG A 109 24.13 5.92 -6.52
C ARG A 109 23.60 5.36 -5.19
N MET A 110 22.31 5.12 -5.14
CA MET A 110 21.56 4.69 -3.96
C MET A 110 21.54 3.18 -3.79
N ILE A 111 21.67 2.69 -2.55
CA ILE A 111 21.33 1.31 -2.22
C ILE A 111 19.99 1.25 -1.50
N LEU A 112 19.11 0.43 -2.07
CA LEU A 112 17.82 0.08 -1.50
C LEU A 112 17.85 -1.40 -1.13
N CYS A 113 17.60 -1.69 0.14
CA CYS A 113 17.66 -3.04 0.67
C CYS A 113 16.26 -3.65 0.73
N CYS A 114 16.14 -4.94 0.41
CA CYS A 114 14.89 -5.70 0.49
C CYS A 114 15.21 -7.18 0.75
N ALA A 115 14.23 -7.97 1.15
CA ALA A 115 14.40 -9.42 1.31
C ALA A 115 14.96 -10.06 0.02
N LYS A 116 16.05 -10.83 0.15
CA LYS A 116 16.72 -11.47 -0.97
C LYS A 116 15.78 -12.43 -1.70
N GLY A 117 15.77 -12.34 -3.04
CA GLY A 117 14.89 -13.14 -3.90
C GLY A 117 13.44 -12.66 -3.98
N LEU A 118 13.04 -11.66 -3.18
CA LEU A 118 11.64 -11.25 -3.03
C LEU A 118 11.43 -9.73 -3.21
N PRO A 119 11.96 -9.11 -4.29
CA PRO A 119 11.73 -7.70 -4.51
C PRO A 119 10.23 -7.48 -4.76
N ILE A 120 9.61 -6.62 -3.93
CA ILE A 120 8.23 -6.16 -4.15
C ILE A 120 8.15 -5.64 -5.59
N MET A 121 7.15 -6.08 -6.37
CA MET A 121 7.05 -5.77 -7.82
C MET A 121 7.34 -4.31 -8.18
N ALA A 122 6.89 -3.37 -7.34
CA ALA A 122 7.17 -1.95 -7.52
C ALA A 122 8.68 -1.66 -7.61
N LEU A 123 9.51 -2.26 -6.75
CA LEU A 123 10.96 -2.05 -6.71
C LEU A 123 11.68 -2.61 -7.94
N SER A 124 11.20 -3.73 -8.47
CA SER A 124 11.72 -4.34 -9.69
C SER A 124 11.56 -3.41 -10.89
N VAL A 125 10.41 -2.74 -10.99
CA VAL A 125 10.14 -1.70 -12.00
C VAL A 125 10.99 -0.46 -11.74
N CYS A 126 11.06 -0.01 -10.48
CA CYS A 126 11.86 1.15 -10.06
C CYS A 126 13.34 0.99 -10.45
N ARG A 127 13.94 -0.20 -10.23
CA ARG A 127 15.35 -0.47 -10.59
C ARG A 127 15.64 -0.21 -12.07
N ARG A 128 14.73 -0.60 -12.97
CA ARG A 128 14.93 -0.45 -14.42
C ARG A 128 14.86 1.01 -14.86
N CYS A 129 14.02 1.81 -14.20
CA CYS A 129 13.77 3.17 -14.63
C CYS A 129 14.75 4.19 -14.01
N TRP A 130 15.44 3.86 -12.91
CA TRP A 130 15.91 4.89 -11.97
C TRP A 130 17.31 4.73 -11.36
N ASP A 131 18.20 3.94 -12.00
CA ASP A 131 19.59 3.74 -11.56
C ASP A 131 19.74 3.37 -10.06
N LEU A 132 18.80 2.55 -9.56
CA LEU A 132 18.84 2.05 -8.18
C LEU A 132 19.68 0.78 -8.10
N LYS A 133 20.57 0.73 -7.12
CA LYS A 133 21.23 -0.52 -6.73
C LYS A 133 20.37 -1.22 -5.69
N LEU A 134 19.68 -2.27 -6.11
CA LEU A 134 18.98 -3.15 -5.17
C LEU A 134 19.97 -4.12 -4.54
N LYS A 135 19.94 -4.24 -3.21
CA LYS A 135 20.68 -5.26 -2.47
C LYS A 135 19.68 -6.15 -1.72
N GLY A 136 19.89 -7.45 -1.83
CA GLY A 136 19.12 -8.44 -1.07
C GLY A 136 19.70 -8.54 0.34
N LEU A 137 18.82 -8.56 1.33
CA LEU A 137 19.14 -8.91 2.71
C LEU A 137 18.78 -10.37 2.94
N GLU A 138 19.64 -11.08 3.68
CA GLU A 138 19.31 -12.40 4.20
C GLU A 138 18.07 -12.33 5.10
N ILE A 139 17.30 -13.42 5.07
CA ILE A 139 16.04 -13.56 5.78
C ILE A 139 15.97 -14.93 6.47
N ASP A 140 15.18 -15.02 7.53
CA ASP A 140 14.78 -16.26 8.21
C ASP A 140 13.23 -16.33 8.30
N GLU A 141 12.70 -17.23 9.13
CA GLU A 141 11.25 -17.39 9.37
C GLU A 141 10.54 -16.15 9.93
N HIS A 142 11.30 -15.19 10.46
CA HIS A 142 10.84 -13.92 11.01
C HIS A 142 11.13 -12.73 10.07
N GLY A 143 11.59 -12.99 8.85
CA GLY A 143 11.88 -11.99 7.83
C GLY A 143 13.33 -11.54 7.87
N ILE A 144 13.58 -10.24 7.66
CA ILE A 144 14.94 -9.68 7.54
C ILE A 144 15.76 -9.96 8.80
N ILE A 145 16.99 -10.45 8.62
CA ILE A 145 17.97 -10.63 9.69
C ILE A 145 18.60 -9.27 10.01
N PRO A 146 18.46 -8.72 11.23
CA PRO A 146 18.99 -7.39 11.58
C PRO A 146 20.50 -7.28 11.43
N ASP A 147 21.26 -8.30 11.83
CA ASP A 147 22.73 -8.28 11.78
C ASP A 147 23.24 -8.08 10.35
N HIS A 148 22.66 -8.81 9.38
CA HIS A 148 23.01 -8.63 7.96
C HIS A 148 22.54 -7.27 7.39
N PHE A 149 21.51 -6.65 7.99
CA PHE A 149 21.14 -5.27 7.65
C PHE A 149 22.19 -4.27 8.15
N GLU A 150 22.67 -4.44 9.37
CA GLU A 150 23.72 -3.61 9.97
C GLU A 150 25.05 -3.75 9.21
N GLU A 151 25.50 -4.97 8.94
CA GLU A 151 26.72 -5.25 8.13
C GLU A 151 26.68 -4.53 6.78
N LEU A 152 25.53 -4.57 6.09
CA LEU A 152 25.38 -3.91 4.79
C LEU A 152 25.39 -2.38 4.91
N CYS A 153 24.93 -1.84 6.03
CA CYS A 153 24.98 -0.41 6.34
C CYS A 153 26.40 0.06 6.66
N ASP A 154 27.23 -0.79 7.25
CA ASP A 154 28.67 -0.51 7.46
C ASP A 154 29.44 -0.50 6.13
N ASP A 155 29.20 -1.50 5.28
CA ASP A 155 29.94 -1.70 4.03
C ASP A 155 29.55 -0.75 2.90
N GLN A 156 28.35 -0.20 2.95
CA GLN A 156 27.79 0.57 1.85
C GLN A 156 26.91 1.72 2.33
N LYS A 157 26.81 2.76 1.49
CA LYS A 157 25.85 3.85 1.70
C LYS A 157 24.41 3.42 1.38
N VAL A 158 23.78 2.72 2.31
CA VAL A 158 22.34 2.41 2.27
C VAL A 158 21.56 3.69 2.50
N THR A 159 20.51 3.90 1.72
CA THR A 159 19.66 5.08 1.88
C THR A 159 18.25 4.75 2.34
N ALA A 160 17.73 3.61 1.89
CA ALA A 160 16.45 3.15 2.37
C ALA A 160 16.40 1.62 2.48
N LEU A 161 15.60 1.16 3.43
CA LEU A 161 15.16 -0.21 3.60
C LEU A 161 13.70 -0.30 3.15
N VAL A 162 13.37 -1.31 2.35
CA VAL A 162 11.97 -1.65 2.06
C VAL A 162 11.69 -3.01 2.64
N CYS A 163 10.66 -3.09 3.47
CA CYS A 163 10.27 -4.32 4.12
C CYS A 163 8.75 -4.45 4.18
N THR A 164 8.29 -5.69 4.25
CA THR A 164 6.88 -6.05 4.51
C THR A 164 6.89 -6.86 5.80
N PRO A 165 6.73 -6.24 6.98
CA PRO A 165 6.90 -6.93 8.27
C PRO A 165 5.77 -7.89 8.63
N ASN A 166 4.58 -7.72 8.05
CA ASN A 166 3.41 -8.57 8.30
C ASN A 166 3.05 -9.37 7.05
N LEU A 167 3.00 -10.69 7.17
CA LEU A 167 2.59 -11.61 6.11
C LEU A 167 3.37 -11.35 4.81
N ASN A 168 4.70 -11.33 4.93
CA ASN A 168 5.60 -11.03 3.83
C ASN A 168 5.30 -11.92 2.61
N ASN A 169 5.15 -11.34 1.42
CA ASN A 169 4.94 -12.12 0.21
C ASN A 169 6.30 -12.45 -0.44
N PRO A 170 6.66 -13.73 -0.68
CA PRO A 170 5.88 -14.96 -0.55
C PRO A 170 6.07 -15.78 0.73
N THR A 171 6.90 -15.35 1.69
CA THR A 171 7.28 -16.20 2.84
C THR A 171 6.20 -16.40 3.89
N GLY A 172 5.17 -15.54 3.93
CA GLY A 172 4.18 -15.46 4.99
C GLY A 172 4.73 -14.94 6.33
N ALA A 173 6.02 -14.59 6.41
CA ALA A 173 6.68 -14.24 7.66
C ALA A 173 6.03 -13.05 8.37
N ILE A 174 5.98 -13.12 9.70
CA ILE A 174 5.59 -12.02 10.59
C ILE A 174 6.81 -11.66 11.43
N MET A 175 7.33 -10.46 11.23
CA MET A 175 8.47 -9.94 11.98
C MET A 175 8.02 -9.56 13.39
N PRO A 176 8.60 -10.17 14.45
CA PRO A 176 8.24 -9.89 15.83
C PRO A 176 8.70 -8.50 16.28
N GLU A 177 8.12 -7.99 17.37
CA GLU A 177 8.35 -6.60 17.81
C GLU A 177 9.82 -6.32 18.18
N HIS A 178 10.51 -7.25 18.85
CA HIS A 178 11.92 -7.06 19.21
C HIS A 178 12.79 -6.81 17.97
N ARG A 179 12.51 -7.54 16.88
CA ARG A 179 13.23 -7.41 15.61
C ARG A 179 12.93 -6.09 14.92
N ARG A 180 11.67 -5.64 14.97
CA ARG A 180 11.29 -4.30 14.47
C ARG A 180 12.01 -3.18 15.20
N ARG A 181 12.22 -3.32 16.51
CA ARG A 181 13.02 -2.37 17.32
C ARG A 181 14.48 -2.37 16.87
N GLN A 182 15.11 -3.53 16.73
CA GLN A 182 16.49 -3.63 16.22
C GLN A 182 16.65 -2.96 14.85
N ILE A 183 15.74 -3.25 13.91
CA ILE A 183 15.76 -2.60 12.59
C ILE A 183 15.59 -1.08 12.69
N ALA A 184 14.69 -0.58 13.56
CA ALA A 184 14.52 0.84 13.81
C ALA A 184 15.78 1.50 14.38
N GLU A 185 16.44 0.84 15.33
CA GLU A 185 17.68 1.31 15.95
C GLU A 185 18.84 1.38 14.94
N ILE A 186 19.03 0.34 14.12
CA ILE A 186 20.01 0.34 13.03
C ILE A 186 19.68 1.49 12.05
N ALA A 187 18.43 1.59 11.60
CA ALA A 187 18.03 2.65 10.69
C ALA A 187 18.31 4.06 11.26
N ALA A 188 18.08 4.27 12.56
CA ALA A 188 18.40 5.52 13.24
C ALA A 188 19.92 5.79 13.28
N ARG A 189 20.75 4.79 13.64
CA ARG A 189 22.22 4.91 13.68
C ARG A 189 22.80 5.31 12.33
N TYR A 190 22.34 4.67 11.26
CA TYR A 190 22.87 4.88 9.90
C TYR A 190 22.09 5.93 9.09
N ASN A 191 21.08 6.57 9.69
CA ASN A 191 20.18 7.52 9.02
C ASN A 191 19.56 6.95 7.73
N VAL A 192 19.13 5.69 7.81
CA VAL A 192 18.47 4.95 6.73
C VAL A 192 16.97 5.12 6.89
N TYR A 193 16.28 5.46 5.79
CA TYR A 193 14.83 5.56 5.83
C TYR A 193 14.17 4.21 5.63
N ILE A 194 13.00 4.03 6.21
CA ILE A 194 12.27 2.76 6.13
C ILE A 194 11.01 2.99 5.32
N ILE A 195 10.77 2.15 4.31
CA ILE A 195 9.48 2.04 3.64
C ILE A 195 8.86 0.74 4.17
N GLU A 196 8.02 0.89 5.18
CA GLU A 196 7.29 -0.20 5.82
C GLU A 196 6.00 -0.46 5.05
N ASP A 197 5.93 -1.60 4.37
CA ASP A 197 4.79 -2.02 3.56
C ASP A 197 3.87 -2.96 4.35
N ASP A 198 2.81 -2.40 4.92
CA ASP A 198 1.80 -3.12 5.69
C ASP A 198 0.50 -3.33 4.89
N VAL A 199 0.62 -3.82 3.65
CA VAL A 199 -0.54 -4.10 2.78
C VAL A 199 -1.41 -5.25 3.27
N TYR A 200 -0.86 -6.17 4.08
CA TYR A 200 -1.56 -7.35 4.59
C TYR A 200 -1.87 -7.26 6.08
N GLY A 201 -1.37 -6.25 6.81
CA GLY A 201 -1.50 -6.21 8.27
C GLY A 201 -2.94 -6.21 8.76
N ALA A 202 -3.88 -5.67 7.97
CA ALA A 202 -5.31 -5.67 8.32
C ALA A 202 -5.93 -7.09 8.39
N LEU A 203 -5.26 -8.12 7.89
CA LEU A 203 -5.67 -9.52 8.02
C LEU A 203 -5.32 -10.12 9.40
N LEU A 204 -4.38 -9.52 10.13
CA LEU A 204 -3.98 -10.00 11.45
C LEU A 204 -5.00 -9.60 12.51
N SER A 205 -5.26 -10.52 13.44
CA SER A 205 -6.02 -10.19 14.65
C SER A 205 -5.24 -9.21 15.52
N GLN A 206 -5.96 -8.48 16.39
CA GLN A 206 -5.34 -7.46 17.24
C GLN A 206 -4.27 -8.06 18.18
N GLN A 207 -4.50 -9.28 18.68
CA GLN A 207 -3.57 -9.97 19.57
C GLN A 207 -2.29 -10.41 18.84
N GLN A 208 -2.39 -10.72 17.54
CA GLN A 208 -1.29 -11.26 16.74
C GLN A 208 -0.48 -10.17 16.04
N ARG A 209 -0.97 -8.93 16.01
CA ARG A 209 -0.38 -7.86 15.23
C ARG A 209 0.70 -7.10 16.02
N PRO A 210 1.99 -7.24 15.67
CA PRO A 210 3.04 -6.48 16.34
C PRO A 210 2.96 -5.01 15.93
N ARG A 211 3.45 -4.12 16.80
CA ARG A 211 3.52 -2.68 16.52
C ARG A 211 4.38 -2.41 15.28
N PRO A 212 4.02 -1.43 14.43
CA PRO A 212 4.83 -1.05 13.27
C PRO A 212 6.25 -0.62 13.66
N ILE A 213 7.19 -0.74 12.72
CA ILE A 213 8.54 -0.16 12.86
C ILE A 213 8.44 1.36 13.01
N ALA A 214 7.46 1.98 12.33
CA ALA A 214 7.17 3.41 12.44
C ALA A 214 6.90 3.90 13.88
N THR A 215 6.53 3.02 14.82
CA THR A 215 6.41 3.37 16.24
C THR A 215 7.76 3.73 16.86
N TRP A 216 8.84 3.08 16.43
CA TRP A 216 10.17 3.22 17.01
C TRP A 216 11.09 4.15 16.21
N ALA A 217 10.83 4.32 14.91
CA ALA A 217 11.54 5.25 14.03
C ALA A 217 10.59 6.17 13.22
N PRO A 218 9.72 6.97 13.88
CA PRO A 218 8.71 7.78 13.18
C PRO A 218 9.31 8.85 12.25
N ASP A 219 10.50 9.36 12.58
CA ASP A 219 11.21 10.37 11.78
C ASP A 219 11.90 9.80 10.52
N LEU A 220 11.98 8.48 10.40
CA LEU A 220 12.66 7.80 9.28
C LEU A 220 11.72 6.87 8.51
N THR A 221 10.53 6.58 9.04
CA THR A 221 9.65 5.55 8.48
C THR A 221 8.48 6.13 7.70
N PHE A 222 8.39 5.72 6.44
CA PHE A 222 7.19 5.79 5.60
C PHE A 222 6.37 4.52 5.81
N TYR A 223 5.27 4.62 6.54
CA TYR A 223 4.35 3.51 6.75
C TYR A 223 3.26 3.52 5.69
N CYS A 224 3.22 2.46 4.88
CA CYS A 224 2.30 2.28 3.77
C CYS A 224 1.31 1.17 4.10
N THR A 225 0.01 1.40 3.92
CA THR A 225 -1.02 0.35 4.04
C THR A 225 -2.04 0.43 2.91
N SER A 226 -2.90 -0.59 2.80
CA SER A 226 -3.85 -0.74 1.70
C SER A 226 -5.09 -1.52 2.11
N PHE A 227 -6.20 -1.21 1.44
CA PHE A 227 -7.40 -2.05 1.45
C PHE A 227 -7.52 -2.94 0.22
N THR A 228 -6.60 -2.80 -0.74
CA THR A 228 -6.60 -3.58 -1.99
C THR A 228 -6.55 -5.08 -1.74
N LYS A 229 -5.81 -5.51 -0.72
CA LYS A 229 -5.54 -6.92 -0.45
C LYS A 229 -6.30 -7.48 0.75
N THR A 230 -7.11 -6.65 1.41
CA THR A 230 -7.67 -6.96 2.74
C THR A 230 -9.16 -6.68 2.85
N VAL A 231 -9.71 -5.76 2.04
CA VAL A 231 -11.14 -5.42 2.07
C VAL A 231 -11.76 -5.66 0.70
N LEU A 232 -11.40 -4.85 -0.29
CA LEU A 232 -11.96 -4.91 -1.64
C LEU A 232 -10.90 -4.45 -2.65
N THR A 233 -10.58 -5.33 -3.60
CA THR A 233 -9.53 -5.07 -4.61
C THR A 233 -9.81 -3.83 -5.47
N GLY A 234 -11.09 -3.56 -5.72
CA GLY A 234 -11.57 -2.43 -6.53
C GLY A 234 -11.54 -1.07 -5.83
N LEU A 235 -11.40 -0.98 -4.50
CA LEU A 235 -11.41 0.31 -3.79
C LEU A 235 -10.24 1.20 -4.19
N ARG A 236 -9.08 0.60 -4.47
CA ARG A 236 -7.81 1.31 -4.76
C ARG A 236 -7.43 2.35 -3.69
N ILE A 237 -7.88 2.17 -2.45
CA ILE A 237 -7.55 3.05 -1.32
C ILE A 237 -6.41 2.44 -0.50
N GLY A 238 -5.49 3.31 -0.08
CA GLY A 238 -4.44 3.02 0.87
C GLY A 238 -4.00 4.29 1.57
N TYR A 239 -3.29 4.15 2.68
CA TYR A 239 -2.81 5.29 3.46
C TYR A 239 -1.30 5.26 3.61
N LEU A 240 -0.70 6.44 3.51
CA LEU A 240 0.71 6.69 3.72
C LEU A 240 0.86 7.63 4.92
N VAL A 241 1.48 7.13 5.98
CA VAL A 241 2.03 7.93 7.07
C VAL A 241 3.49 8.18 6.75
N MET A 242 3.93 9.42 6.89
CA MET A 242 5.27 9.85 6.50
C MET A 242 5.99 10.48 7.69
N PRO A 243 7.33 10.53 7.66
CA PRO A 243 8.07 11.36 8.59
C PRO A 243 7.56 12.81 8.57
N PRO A 244 7.26 13.43 9.74
CA PRO A 244 6.66 14.77 9.79
C PRO A 244 7.45 15.81 8.99
N LYS A 245 8.78 15.76 9.07
CA LYS A 245 9.71 16.66 8.37
C LYS A 245 9.63 16.55 6.84
N LEU A 246 9.14 15.42 6.32
CA LEU A 246 9.04 15.14 4.88
C LEU A 246 7.64 15.37 4.31
N ALA A 247 6.61 15.44 5.17
CA ALA A 247 5.21 15.52 4.76
C ALA A 247 4.90 16.73 3.85
N LEU A 248 5.42 17.92 4.19
CA LEU A 248 5.17 19.13 3.40
C LEU A 248 5.79 19.05 2.00
N ARG A 249 7.04 18.58 1.91
CA ARG A 249 7.75 18.38 0.63
C ARG A 249 7.01 17.38 -0.24
N HIS A 250 6.55 16.28 0.36
CA HIS A 250 5.80 15.24 -0.33
C HIS A 250 4.47 15.76 -0.88
N ARG A 251 3.69 16.46 -0.05
CA ARG A 251 2.43 17.09 -0.47
C ARG A 251 2.63 18.06 -1.65
N LYS A 252 3.67 18.90 -1.59
CA LYS A 252 4.02 19.81 -2.69
C LYS A 252 4.41 19.06 -3.98
N TYR A 253 5.14 17.95 -3.86
CA TYR A 253 5.51 17.13 -5.01
C TYR A 253 4.29 16.51 -5.67
N ILE A 254 3.41 15.86 -4.90
CA ILE A 254 2.18 15.29 -5.46
C ILE A 254 1.32 16.36 -6.10
N ALA A 255 1.13 17.51 -5.44
CA ALA A 255 0.31 18.60 -5.96
C ALA A 255 0.75 19.05 -7.36
N ARG A 256 2.07 19.09 -7.60
CA ARG A 256 2.64 19.43 -8.90
C ARG A 256 2.49 18.32 -9.92
N ASN A 257 2.69 17.06 -9.54
CA ASN A 257 2.75 15.92 -10.47
C ASN A 257 1.39 15.23 -10.69
N GLN A 258 0.35 15.53 -9.89
CA GLN A 258 -1.02 15.09 -10.18
C GLN A 258 -1.64 15.83 -11.36
N LEU A 259 -1.20 17.06 -11.65
CA LEU A 259 -1.55 17.76 -12.88
C LEU A 259 -1.01 17.05 -14.12
N ASP A 260 0.13 16.36 -14.00
CA ASP A 260 0.72 15.53 -15.06
C ASP A 260 0.12 14.10 -15.10
N GLY A 261 -0.62 13.70 -14.07
CA GLY A 261 -1.00 12.30 -13.76
C GLY A 261 -2.43 11.89 -14.12
N LEU A 262 -3.21 12.75 -14.77
CA LEU A 262 -4.50 12.36 -15.36
C LEU A 262 -4.36 11.25 -16.44
N ALA A 263 -3.14 10.95 -16.88
CA ALA A 263 -2.86 9.99 -17.95
C ALA A 263 -2.44 8.56 -17.51
N ASP A 264 -2.05 8.29 -16.26
CA ASP A 264 -1.29 7.05 -15.97
C ASP A 264 -1.75 6.21 -14.75
N THR A 265 -2.97 6.42 -14.26
CA THR A 265 -3.61 5.44 -13.37
C THR A 265 -4.85 4.87 -14.04
N GLY A 266 -4.69 3.69 -14.67
CA GLY A 266 -5.73 2.91 -15.36
C GLY A 266 -6.93 2.45 -14.51
N GLY A 267 -7.24 3.13 -13.40
CA GLY A 267 -8.48 2.96 -12.63
C GLY A 267 -9.66 3.79 -13.16
N ASN A 268 -9.44 4.75 -14.07
CA ASN A 268 -10.48 5.68 -14.52
C ASN A 268 -11.34 5.21 -15.71
N ARG A 269 -11.21 3.96 -16.18
CA ARG A 269 -12.09 3.42 -17.24
C ARG A 269 -13.33 2.67 -16.74
N ILE A 270 -13.44 2.39 -15.44
CA ILE A 270 -14.54 1.55 -14.91
C ILE A 270 -15.65 2.38 -14.23
N ALA A 271 -15.42 3.67 -13.95
CA ALA A 271 -16.43 4.54 -13.32
C ALA A 271 -17.29 5.34 -14.31
N LEU A 272 -17.03 5.26 -15.61
CA LEU A 272 -17.90 5.80 -16.66
C LEU A 272 -18.25 4.64 -17.58
N GLY A 273 -19.46 4.13 -17.43
CA GLY A 273 -20.02 3.15 -18.35
C GLY A 273 -19.85 3.61 -19.80
N ASN A 274 -19.66 2.65 -20.68
CA ASN A 274 -19.73 2.87 -22.12
C ASN A 274 -21.01 3.66 -22.46
N GLY A 275 -20.84 4.90 -22.89
CA GLY A 275 -21.94 5.70 -23.43
C GLY A 275 -21.95 7.14 -22.96
N TRP A 276 -20.99 7.95 -23.40
CA TRP A 276 -21.20 9.40 -23.54
C TRP A 276 -20.37 9.88 -24.75
N HIS A 277 -20.90 9.61 -25.94
CA HIS A 277 -20.48 10.27 -27.18
C HIS A 277 -21.32 11.53 -27.35
N GLY A 278 -20.96 12.59 -26.63
CA GLY A 278 -21.47 13.93 -26.84
C GLY A 278 -20.31 14.90 -26.77
N LYS A 279 -19.83 15.37 -27.93
CA LYS A 279 -18.93 16.53 -27.99
C LYS A 279 -19.73 17.75 -27.49
N PRO A 280 -19.21 18.58 -26.57
CA PRO A 280 -19.82 19.88 -26.31
C PRO A 280 -19.52 20.80 -27.50
N SER A 281 -20.58 21.29 -28.12
CA SER A 281 -20.53 22.46 -28.99
C SER A 281 -20.55 23.69 -28.10
N TYR A 282 -19.46 24.47 -28.17
CA TYR A 282 -19.23 25.85 -27.68
C TYR A 282 -19.60 26.19 -26.23
#